data_AF-A0A8B8B7X1-F1
#
_entry.id   AF-A0A8B8B7X1-F1
#
_cell.length_a   1.000
_cell.length_b   1.000
_cell.length_c   1.000
_cell.angle_alpha   90.00
_cell.angle_beta   90.00
_cell.angle_gamma   90.00
#
_symmetry.space_group_name_H-M   'P 1'
#
loop_
_entity.id
_entity.type
_entity.pdbx_description
1 polymer ?
#
loop_
_entity_poly.entity_id
_entity_poly.type
_entity_poly.pdbx_seq_one_letter_code
_entity_poly.pdbx_strand_id
1 'polypeptide(L)'
;MLTPDFQLKQDENTLTIIINAPHARVTDTEIFIEDDEFRFHSKPYFLRLSLPGNIVENGHEKAEYNSDKGVFTIVVPKETPGEVFEGLDMLTSLLTPKSQKLKKPVIEVIKKDKPSSYDEEESQSVEEEEEEEEEFDWQVEQKPYKEQELSLDGEKYGFANQKSGIFKRLQDEVYEIVDLPDPEHCTPIDRRTLREQAEGEKFDPDHYIADLYDDDNIQHLMQYDPPWCYSTKDATVEFTDEEKEKMKNLPKKEYLLDDAMVTTLYLGLIDILFGYAYTVRTNEGEDNVESGWTICKLSSTLSWLETFNSLEDVVLSCLRRSLSYPLYRHYELSKLVLHDVHRILAAGKQQVLRCLLDIHKILGESYPRYILNDLYITDYCVWIQTASNKRIKNLASVLEKVKVSKEDIGFDLVTLEMNAAETKTDKSDSEEALVNSLKAVSLKQAKDDSDDSDDDSNDSDDDSGESYGSSDDDSDQNSDDIDSVQSDKVQNNHQEQI
;
A
#
# COMPACT_ATOMS: atom_id res chain seq x y z
N MET A 1 4.30 8.00 14.49
CA MET A 1 4.93 6.98 15.36
C MET A 1 3.93 6.52 16.41
N LEU A 2 3.91 5.22 16.73
CA LEU A 2 3.05 4.60 17.74
C LEU A 2 3.90 4.08 18.91
N THR A 3 3.44 4.25 20.16
CA THR A 3 4.02 3.52 21.29
C THR A 3 3.48 2.09 21.29
N PRO A 4 4.32 1.05 21.07
CA PRO A 4 3.88 -0.35 21.07
C PRO A 4 3.47 -0.82 22.46
N ASP A 5 2.67 -1.88 22.54
CA ASP A 5 2.47 -2.61 23.80
C ASP A 5 3.76 -3.29 24.22
N PHE A 6 4.15 -3.14 25.49
CA PHE A 6 5.40 -3.72 26.01
C PHE A 6 5.22 -4.34 27.41
N GLN A 7 6.06 -5.34 27.70
CA GLN A 7 6.18 -5.96 29.02
C GLN A 7 7.67 -6.09 29.38
N LEU A 8 8.05 -5.69 30.58
CA LEU A 8 9.36 -5.99 31.14
C LEU A 8 9.31 -7.20 32.09
N LYS A 9 10.39 -7.97 32.08
CA LYS A 9 10.71 -9.04 33.04
C LYS A 9 12.17 -8.88 33.45
N GLN A 10 12.55 -9.37 34.62
CA GLN A 10 13.95 -9.31 35.07
C GLN A 10 14.36 -10.60 35.78
N ASP A 11 15.62 -10.96 35.60
CA ASP A 11 16.35 -11.94 36.39
C ASP A 11 17.43 -11.22 37.22
N GLU A 12 18.28 -11.96 37.92
CA GLU A 12 19.37 -11.38 38.74
C GLU A 12 20.35 -10.56 37.89
N ASN A 13 20.64 -10.97 36.64
CA ASN A 13 21.69 -10.38 35.80
C ASN A 13 21.18 -9.58 34.58
N THR A 14 19.90 -9.73 34.22
CA THR A 14 19.34 -9.31 32.92
C THR A 14 17.95 -8.72 33.05
N LEU A 15 17.65 -7.78 32.16
CA LEU A 15 16.32 -7.23 31.89
C LEU A 15 15.85 -7.78 30.53
N THR A 16 14.62 -8.30 30.47
CA THR A 16 13.99 -8.75 29.22
C THR A 16 12.82 -7.82 28.90
N ILE A 17 12.93 -7.13 27.77
CA ILE A 17 11.94 -6.21 27.22
C ILE A 17 11.23 -6.92 26.08
N ILE A 18 9.93 -7.15 26.23
CA ILE A 18 9.08 -7.80 25.23
C ILE A 18 8.22 -6.71 24.59
N ILE A 19 8.32 -6.55 23.27
CA ILE A 19 7.64 -5.48 22.52
C ILE A 19 6.75 -6.10 21.44
N ASN A 20 5.46 -5.79 21.48
CA ASN A 20 4.48 -6.21 20.48
C ASN A 20 4.40 -5.17 19.35
N ALA A 21 4.98 -5.50 18.20
CA ALA A 21 5.17 -4.60 17.07
C ALA A 21 4.96 -5.34 15.73
N PRO A 22 3.75 -5.85 15.43
CA PRO A 22 3.48 -6.73 14.30
C PRO A 22 3.62 -6.10 12.90
N HIS A 23 3.67 -4.77 12.81
CA HIS A 23 3.88 -4.05 11.54
C HIS A 23 5.30 -3.45 11.43
N ALA A 24 6.23 -3.88 12.27
CA ALA A 24 7.61 -3.39 12.29
C ALA A 24 8.44 -3.94 11.13
N ARG A 25 9.26 -3.09 10.51
CA ARG A 25 10.27 -3.52 9.54
C ARG A 25 11.54 -3.93 10.28
N VAL A 26 11.83 -5.23 10.31
CA VAL A 26 13.01 -5.79 11.01
C VAL A 26 14.33 -5.19 10.48
N THR A 27 14.39 -4.86 9.19
CA THR A 27 15.51 -4.15 8.54
C THR A 27 15.74 -2.73 9.05
N ASP A 28 14.67 -2.07 9.48
CA ASP A 28 14.62 -0.65 9.84
C ASP A 28 14.55 -0.49 11.37
N THR A 29 15.04 -1.50 12.11
CA THR A 29 14.92 -1.60 13.57
C THR A 29 16.22 -1.16 14.25
N GLU A 30 16.13 -0.05 14.97
CA GLU A 30 17.21 0.55 15.74
C GLU A 30 16.92 0.40 17.24
N ILE A 31 17.94 0.00 18.00
CA ILE A 31 17.91 -0.10 19.47
C ILE A 31 19.06 0.74 20.00
N PHE A 32 18.78 1.61 20.97
CA PHE A 32 19.80 2.38 21.69
C PHE A 32 19.69 2.15 23.19
N ILE A 33 20.82 1.97 23.84
CA ILE A 33 20.95 1.68 25.28
C ILE A 33 21.96 2.68 25.85
N GLU A 34 21.55 3.48 26.83
CA GLU A 34 22.33 4.60 27.37
C GLU A 34 22.01 4.75 28.88
N ASP A 35 22.88 4.23 29.75
CA ASP A 35 22.73 4.17 31.21
C ASP A 35 21.36 3.64 31.69
N ASP A 36 20.44 4.51 32.11
CA ASP A 36 19.09 4.14 32.54
C ASP A 36 18.05 4.18 31.41
N GLU A 37 18.46 4.52 30.19
CA GLU A 37 17.57 4.73 29.06
C GLU A 37 17.63 3.61 28.02
N PHE A 38 16.46 3.18 27.56
CA PHE A 38 16.27 2.26 26.45
C PHE A 38 15.39 2.91 25.37
N ARG A 39 15.87 2.98 24.13
CA ARG A 39 15.10 3.43 22.96
C ARG A 39 14.97 2.27 21.97
N PHE A 40 13.76 2.04 21.47
CA PHE A 40 13.46 1.15 20.35
C PHE A 40 12.73 1.96 19.28
N HIS A 41 13.26 1.96 18.06
CA HIS A 41 12.66 2.61 16.90
C HIS A 41 12.57 1.58 15.77
N SER A 42 11.35 1.35 15.27
CA SER A 42 11.12 0.47 14.12
C SER A 42 9.77 0.81 13.52
N LYS A 43 9.75 1.53 12.40
CA LYS A 43 8.53 2.14 11.84
C LYS A 43 7.40 1.10 11.70
N PRO A 44 6.17 1.40 12.15
CA PRO A 44 5.66 2.69 12.64
C PRO A 44 5.92 2.99 14.14
N TYR A 45 6.61 2.10 14.86
CA TYR A 45 6.72 2.12 16.32
C TYR A 45 7.92 2.91 16.86
N PHE A 46 7.72 3.54 18.01
CA PHE A 46 8.76 4.16 18.83
C PHE A 46 8.45 3.95 20.32
N LEU A 47 9.43 3.48 21.08
CA LEU A 47 9.34 3.25 22.52
C LEU A 47 10.60 3.79 23.20
N ARG A 48 10.44 4.73 24.14
CA ARG A 48 11.51 5.22 25.04
C ARG A 48 11.16 4.84 26.48
N LEU A 49 12.07 4.20 27.20
CA LEU A 49 11.91 3.81 28.61
C LEU A 49 13.03 4.43 29.44
N SER A 50 12.67 5.18 30.49
CA SER A 50 13.58 5.54 31.59
C SER A 50 13.41 4.53 32.73
N LEU A 51 14.45 3.73 32.97
CA LEU A 51 14.43 2.59 33.87
C LEU A 51 14.74 2.98 35.33
N PRO A 52 14.45 2.11 36.31
CA PRO A 52 14.77 2.36 37.71
C PRO A 52 16.28 2.39 38.01
N GLY A 53 17.05 1.57 37.30
CA GLY A 53 18.51 1.45 37.40
C GLY A 53 19.14 1.11 36.04
N ASN A 54 20.47 1.00 36.01
CA ASN A 54 21.25 1.05 34.77
C ASN A 54 21.37 -0.30 34.04
N ILE A 55 21.31 -0.24 32.71
CA ILE A 55 21.57 -1.34 31.77
C ILE A 55 22.82 -1.04 30.95
N VAL A 56 23.45 -2.06 30.39
CA VAL A 56 24.74 -1.90 29.68
C VAL A 56 24.79 -2.72 28.39
N GLU A 57 25.19 -2.07 27.31
CA GLU A 57 25.56 -2.70 26.04
C GLU A 57 27.01 -3.22 26.15
N ASN A 58 27.22 -4.53 26.00
CA ASN A 58 28.53 -5.16 26.24
C ASN A 58 28.83 -6.42 25.40
N GLY A 59 28.04 -6.70 24.36
CA GLY A 59 28.18 -7.90 23.52
C GLY A 59 27.46 -9.13 24.07
N HIS A 60 26.63 -8.98 25.11
CA HIS A 60 25.79 -10.04 25.67
C HIS A 60 24.28 -9.75 25.60
N GLU A 61 23.91 -8.54 25.18
CA GLU A 61 22.57 -8.20 24.71
C GLU A 61 22.14 -9.07 23.51
N LYS A 62 20.83 -9.31 23.41
CA LYS A 62 20.21 -10.10 22.33
C LYS A 62 18.86 -9.54 21.95
N ALA A 63 18.58 -9.46 20.65
CA ALA A 63 17.24 -9.20 20.13
C ALA A 63 16.79 -10.38 19.25
N GLU A 64 15.67 -11.00 19.61
CA GLU A 64 15.02 -12.06 18.85
C GLU A 64 13.64 -11.57 18.39
N TYR A 65 13.34 -11.66 17.08
CA TYR A 65 12.03 -11.33 16.52
C TYR A 65 11.26 -12.60 16.15
N ASN A 66 10.00 -12.69 16.59
CA ASN A 66 9.10 -13.77 16.24
C ASN A 66 8.09 -13.30 15.18
N SER A 67 8.33 -13.67 13.92
CA SER A 67 7.48 -13.38 12.75
C SER A 67 6.01 -13.70 12.98
N ASP A 68 5.74 -14.88 13.53
CA ASP A 68 4.41 -15.49 13.60
C ASP A 68 3.49 -14.79 14.62
N LYS A 69 4.07 -13.93 15.47
CA LYS A 69 3.37 -13.19 16.53
C LYS A 69 3.60 -11.69 16.48
N GLY A 70 4.55 -11.20 15.68
CA GLY A 70 4.92 -9.78 15.64
C GLY A 70 5.62 -9.27 16.89
N VAL A 71 6.37 -10.13 17.60
CA VAL A 71 6.94 -9.80 18.92
C VAL A 71 8.46 -9.80 18.90
N PHE A 72 9.07 -8.70 19.35
CA PHE A 72 10.48 -8.63 19.70
C PHE A 72 10.67 -9.04 21.16
N THR A 73 11.71 -9.85 21.43
CA THR A 73 12.20 -10.16 22.77
C THR A 73 13.65 -9.69 22.85
N ILE A 74 13.88 -8.65 23.64
CA ILE A 74 15.17 -7.97 23.76
C ILE A 74 15.70 -8.20 25.17
N VAL A 75 16.82 -8.90 25.31
CA VAL A 75 17.47 -9.19 26.59
C VAL A 75 18.70 -8.29 26.70
N VAL A 76 18.77 -7.47 27.76
CA VAL A 76 19.87 -6.54 28.04
C VAL A 76 20.49 -6.85 29.40
N PRO A 77 21.82 -6.90 29.54
CA PRO A 77 22.49 -6.99 30.84
C PRO A 77 22.24 -5.77 31.74
N LYS A 78 22.17 -6.00 33.05
CA LYS A 78 22.22 -4.93 34.06
C LYS A 78 23.67 -4.49 34.29
N GLU A 79 23.91 -3.21 34.57
CA GLU A 79 25.24 -2.74 35.01
C GLU A 79 25.63 -3.38 36.37
N THR A 80 24.63 -3.61 37.22
CA THR A 80 24.75 -4.11 38.60
C THR A 80 24.11 -5.50 38.75
N PRO A 81 24.87 -6.61 38.59
CA PRO A 81 24.39 -7.96 38.84
C PRO A 81 23.82 -8.14 40.25
N GLY A 82 22.59 -8.64 40.34
CA GLY A 82 21.84 -8.82 41.58
C GLY A 82 20.95 -7.62 41.97
N GLU A 83 20.99 -6.49 41.25
CA GLU A 83 20.07 -5.38 41.50
C GLU A 83 18.64 -5.73 41.05
N VAL A 84 17.64 -5.38 41.86
CA VAL A 84 16.21 -5.57 41.53
C VAL A 84 15.62 -4.22 41.15
N PHE A 85 15.22 -4.06 39.89
CA PHE A 85 14.57 -2.85 39.40
C PHE A 85 13.15 -2.80 39.94
N GLU A 86 12.87 -1.92 40.90
CA GLU A 86 11.53 -1.77 41.48
C GLU A 86 10.59 -1.01 40.53
N GLY A 87 9.32 -1.42 40.48
CA GLY A 87 8.28 -0.70 39.73
C GLY A 87 8.22 -0.96 38.22
N LEU A 88 8.79 -2.06 37.71
CA LEU A 88 8.65 -2.43 36.29
C LEU A 88 7.20 -2.56 35.79
N ASP A 89 6.25 -2.87 36.68
CA ASP A 89 4.81 -2.91 36.37
C ASP A 89 4.19 -1.50 36.17
N MET A 90 4.87 -0.43 36.61
CA MET A 90 4.39 0.95 36.57
C MET A 90 4.72 1.61 35.22
N LEU A 91 4.23 1.02 34.12
CA LEU A 91 4.58 1.36 32.73
C LEU A 91 4.57 2.88 32.44
N THR A 92 3.62 3.64 32.99
CA THR A 92 3.54 5.10 32.83
C THR A 92 4.71 5.85 33.46
N SER A 93 5.29 5.37 34.57
CA SER A 93 6.50 5.95 35.17
C SER A 93 7.78 5.58 34.42
N LEU A 94 7.74 4.58 33.53
CA LEU A 94 8.86 4.22 32.65
C LEU A 94 8.83 5.05 31.37
N LEU A 95 7.64 5.42 30.87
CA LEU A 95 7.48 6.31 29.72
C LEU A 95 7.74 7.80 30.04
N THR A 96 7.83 8.17 31.33
CA THR A 96 7.98 9.56 31.80
C THR A 96 9.43 9.90 32.12
N PRO A 97 10.05 10.90 31.46
CA PRO A 97 11.42 11.34 31.75
C PRO A 97 11.63 11.77 33.21
N LYS A 98 12.83 11.52 33.75
CA LYS A 98 13.17 11.88 35.15
C LYS A 98 13.14 13.40 35.40
N SER A 99 13.37 14.23 34.36
CA SER A 99 13.31 15.70 34.39
C SER A 99 11.96 16.27 34.84
N GLN A 100 10.85 15.71 34.38
CA GLN A 100 9.51 16.32 34.57
C GLN A 100 8.93 16.13 35.99
N LYS A 101 9.59 15.36 36.87
CA LYS A 101 9.08 15.02 38.22
C LYS A 101 9.10 16.16 39.25
N LEU A 102 9.58 17.36 38.90
CA LEU A 102 9.78 18.48 39.84
C LEU A 102 8.83 19.69 39.72
N LYS A 103 8.03 19.85 38.64
CA LYS A 103 7.12 21.00 38.49
C LYS A 103 5.80 20.83 39.27
N LYS A 104 5.84 21.00 40.60
CA LYS A 104 4.63 21.21 41.43
C LYS A 104 4.10 22.64 41.26
N PRO A 105 2.79 22.86 40.99
CA PRO A 105 2.23 24.21 40.90
C PRO A 105 2.12 24.85 42.30
N VAL A 106 2.89 25.92 42.53
CA VAL A 106 2.81 26.74 43.74
C VAL A 106 1.68 27.76 43.59
N ILE A 107 0.56 27.54 44.26
CA ILE A 107 -0.51 28.54 44.38
C ILE A 107 -0.22 29.39 45.63
N GLU A 108 0.43 30.53 45.45
CA GLU A 108 0.54 31.54 46.51
C GLU A 108 -0.64 32.50 46.53
N VAL A 109 -1.22 32.70 47.72
CA VAL A 109 -2.40 33.55 47.92
C VAL A 109 -1.97 34.92 48.43
N ILE A 110 -1.90 35.89 47.51
CA ILE A 110 -1.50 37.27 47.79
C ILE A 110 -2.37 37.88 48.91
N LYS A 111 -1.72 38.34 49.99
CA LYS A 111 -2.28 39.29 50.96
C LYS A 111 -1.46 40.58 50.96
N LYS A 112 -2.14 41.72 51.07
CA LYS A 112 -1.52 43.06 51.08
C LYS A 112 -1.12 43.47 52.49
N ASP A 113 0.07 44.07 52.66
CA ASP A 113 0.26 45.52 52.84
C ASP A 113 1.61 45.87 53.54
N LYS A 114 2.48 46.61 52.82
CA LYS A 114 3.33 47.78 53.19
C LYS A 114 3.93 47.96 54.63
N PRO A 115 5.02 48.76 54.78
CA PRO A 115 6.27 48.90 54.00
C PRO A 115 7.53 49.11 54.92
N SER A 116 8.65 49.65 54.39
CA SER A 116 9.83 50.23 55.10
C SER A 116 10.80 49.27 55.84
N SER A 117 12.12 49.48 55.96
CA SER A 117 13.08 50.45 55.33
C SER A 117 14.54 50.18 55.76
N TYR A 118 15.52 50.66 54.97
CA TYR A 118 16.98 50.76 55.26
C TYR A 118 17.75 49.40 55.19
N ASP A 119 18.78 49.19 54.34
CA ASP A 119 20.09 49.87 54.12
C ASP A 119 21.14 49.40 55.16
N GLU A 120 22.42 49.04 54.88
CA GLU A 120 23.29 48.96 53.66
C GLU A 120 23.60 47.45 53.27
N GLU A 121 24.58 46.97 52.45
CA GLU A 121 25.84 47.44 51.82
C GLU A 121 26.14 46.69 50.46
N GLU A 122 27.39 46.40 50.05
CA GLU A 122 27.80 46.02 48.66
C GLU A 122 28.19 44.54 48.39
N SER A 123 27.97 44.06 47.15
CA SER A 123 28.84 43.11 46.40
C SER A 123 28.46 43.03 44.91
N GLN A 124 28.80 44.05 44.11
CA GLN A 124 28.54 44.04 42.65
C GLN A 124 29.64 43.28 41.87
N SER A 125 29.43 42.00 41.64
CA SER A 125 29.97 41.30 40.45
C SER A 125 29.03 41.54 39.26
N VAL A 126 29.59 41.57 38.05
CA VAL A 126 28.84 41.87 36.81
C VAL A 126 27.62 40.96 36.67
N GLU A 127 26.44 41.57 36.53
CA GLU A 127 25.25 40.91 36.00
C GLU A 127 25.45 40.76 34.49
N GLU A 128 26.04 39.64 34.08
CA GLU A 128 25.79 39.12 32.74
C GLU A 128 24.35 38.58 32.78
N GLU A 129 23.45 39.21 32.04
CA GLU A 129 22.15 38.62 31.69
C GLU A 129 22.43 37.43 30.75
N GLU A 130 22.92 36.32 31.32
CA GLU A 130 22.67 35.01 30.74
C GLU A 130 21.14 34.87 30.71
N GLU A 131 20.56 35.08 29.53
CA GLU A 131 19.27 34.50 29.21
C GLU A 131 19.40 33.01 29.49
N GLU A 132 18.77 32.53 30.58
CA GLU A 132 18.48 31.10 30.72
C GLU A 132 17.60 30.74 29.51
N GLU A 133 18.24 30.31 28.41
CA GLU A 133 17.56 29.66 27.31
C GLU A 133 16.74 28.54 27.95
N GLU A 134 15.40 28.66 27.94
CA GLU A 134 14.52 27.58 28.41
C GLU A 134 14.78 26.40 27.49
N GLU A 135 15.70 25.51 27.90
CA GLU A 135 16.27 24.42 27.09
C GLU A 135 15.12 23.68 26.43
N PHE A 136 14.95 23.94 25.12
CA PHE A 136 13.64 23.74 24.50
C PHE A 136 13.31 22.25 24.51
N ASP A 137 12.34 21.86 25.33
CA ASP A 137 12.15 20.45 25.70
C ASP A 137 11.58 19.64 24.51
N TRP A 138 12.48 19.18 23.62
CA TRP A 138 12.17 18.33 22.46
C TRP A 138 11.61 16.94 22.87
N GLN A 139 11.42 16.68 24.17
CA GLN A 139 10.90 15.42 24.71
C GLN A 139 9.38 15.33 24.53
N VAL A 140 8.95 14.85 23.36
CA VAL A 140 7.54 14.53 23.07
C VAL A 140 6.98 13.55 24.10
N GLU A 141 5.96 13.98 24.85
CA GLU A 141 5.35 13.21 25.94
C GLU A 141 4.65 11.94 25.42
N GLN A 142 5.28 10.78 25.62
CA GLN A 142 4.73 9.47 25.24
C GLN A 142 3.45 9.15 26.02
N LYS A 143 2.33 9.05 25.29
CA LYS A 143 1.04 8.67 25.85
C LYS A 143 0.65 7.28 25.33
N PRO A 144 0.40 6.29 26.21
CA PRO A 144 -0.12 4.98 25.80
C PRO A 144 -1.34 5.14 24.91
N TYR A 145 -1.42 4.34 23.84
CA TYR A 145 -2.52 4.44 22.88
C TYR A 145 -3.87 4.30 23.57
N LYS A 146 -4.69 5.33 23.42
CA LYS A 146 -6.10 5.34 23.79
C LYS A 146 -6.87 5.83 22.58
N GLU A 147 -7.96 5.15 22.27
CA GLU A 147 -8.95 5.62 21.31
C GLU A 147 -9.62 6.89 21.84
N GLN A 148 -8.98 8.04 21.66
CA GLN A 148 -9.62 9.33 21.85
C GLN A 148 -10.60 9.57 20.70
N GLU A 149 -11.81 9.99 21.08
CA GLU A 149 -12.94 10.19 20.18
C GLU A 149 -12.58 11.09 18.99
N LEU A 150 -13.17 10.78 17.83
CA LEU A 150 -12.90 11.43 16.55
C LEU A 150 -13.11 12.95 16.65
N SER A 151 -12.16 13.73 16.13
CA SER A 151 -12.35 15.19 16.08
C SER A 151 -13.53 15.54 15.20
N LEU A 152 -14.40 16.42 15.71
CA LEU A 152 -15.53 16.96 14.96
C LEU A 152 -15.11 17.97 13.89
N ASP A 153 -13.87 18.47 13.95
CA ASP A 153 -13.29 19.44 13.02
C ASP A 153 -12.50 18.75 11.89
N GLY A 154 -13.19 18.46 10.79
CA GLY A 154 -12.63 17.92 9.55
C GLY A 154 -13.71 17.40 8.59
N GLU A 155 -13.36 17.32 7.31
CA GLU A 155 -14.16 16.60 6.32
C GLU A 155 -14.14 15.09 6.59
N LYS A 156 -15.24 14.40 6.25
CA LYS A 156 -15.43 13.00 6.67
C LYS A 156 -15.16 11.99 5.55
N TYR A 157 -14.80 10.79 5.96
CA TYR A 157 -14.43 9.68 5.09
C TYR A 157 -14.56 8.34 5.84
N GLY A 158 -14.07 7.24 5.25
CA GLY A 158 -14.19 5.91 5.80
C GLY A 158 -15.60 5.33 5.59
N PHE A 159 -15.85 4.14 6.15
CA PHE A 159 -17.14 3.48 6.09
C PHE A 159 -18.28 4.44 6.50
N ALA A 160 -19.25 4.64 5.60
CA ALA A 160 -20.41 5.53 5.75
C ALA A 160 -20.09 6.98 6.17
N ASN A 161 -18.91 7.52 5.82
CA ASN A 161 -18.44 8.86 6.22
C ASN A 161 -18.47 9.09 7.75
N GLN A 162 -18.12 8.06 8.52
CA GLN A 162 -18.17 8.13 9.99
C GLN A 162 -16.84 8.51 10.65
N LYS A 163 -15.74 8.71 9.89
CA LYS A 163 -14.38 8.91 10.40
C LYS A 163 -13.76 10.23 9.89
N SER A 164 -12.84 10.77 10.69
CA SER A 164 -12.13 12.06 10.51
C SER A 164 -10.92 12.10 11.45
N GLY A 165 -9.91 12.95 11.19
CA GLY A 165 -8.78 13.19 12.08
C GLY A 165 -7.75 12.05 12.20
N ILE A 166 -7.79 11.09 11.28
CA ILE A 166 -6.86 9.94 11.23
C ILE A 166 -5.64 10.28 10.37
N PHE A 167 -5.83 10.95 9.23
CA PHE A 167 -4.71 11.33 8.35
C PHE A 167 -3.91 12.52 8.94
N LYS A 168 -4.54 13.37 9.78
CA LYS A 168 -3.83 14.36 10.63
C LYS A 168 -2.71 13.75 11.49
N ARG A 169 -2.75 12.44 11.79
CA ARG A 169 -1.76 11.72 12.61
C ARG A 169 -0.66 11.01 11.80
N LEU A 170 -0.86 10.85 10.49
CA LEU A 170 -0.01 10.05 9.60
C LEU A 170 0.98 10.90 8.79
N GLN A 171 0.69 12.19 8.59
CA GLN A 171 1.57 13.17 7.94
C GLN A 171 2.13 12.66 6.60
N ASP A 172 3.42 12.30 6.53
CA ASP A 172 4.06 11.87 5.28
C ASP A 172 3.55 10.49 4.79
N GLU A 173 3.11 9.60 5.69
CA GLU A 173 2.61 8.26 5.34
C GLU A 173 1.25 8.32 4.60
N VAL A 174 0.57 9.47 4.60
CA VAL A 174 -0.72 9.67 3.91
C VAL A 174 -0.61 9.32 2.42
N TYR A 175 0.45 9.79 1.75
CA TYR A 175 0.67 9.60 0.31
C TYR A 175 0.99 8.16 -0.11
N GLU A 176 1.37 7.29 0.84
CA GLU A 176 1.54 5.84 0.58
C GLU A 176 0.21 5.07 0.63
N ILE A 177 -0.80 5.63 1.31
CA ILE A 177 -2.13 5.03 1.56
C ILE A 177 -3.17 5.56 0.56
N VAL A 178 -3.19 6.87 0.33
CA VAL A 178 -4.19 7.59 -0.48
C VAL A 178 -3.53 8.54 -1.49
N ASP A 179 -4.22 8.76 -2.61
CA ASP A 179 -3.83 9.70 -3.66
C ASP A 179 -4.23 11.15 -3.33
N LEU A 180 -5.20 11.33 -2.43
CA LEU A 180 -5.80 12.61 -2.08
C LEU A 180 -4.86 13.47 -1.21
N PRO A 181 -4.41 14.67 -1.66
CA PRO A 181 -3.37 15.43 -0.96
C PRO A 181 -3.78 16.01 0.41
N ASP A 182 -5.05 16.34 0.61
CA ASP A 182 -5.58 16.76 1.92
C ASP A 182 -6.91 16.04 2.24
N PRO A 183 -6.84 14.83 2.85
CA PRO A 183 -8.01 14.05 3.22
C PRO A 183 -8.96 14.72 4.22
N GLU A 184 -8.50 15.76 4.90
CA GLU A 184 -9.13 16.29 6.11
C GLU A 184 -9.83 17.63 5.86
N HIS A 185 -9.54 18.29 4.73
CA HIS A 185 -10.17 19.54 4.31
C HIS A 185 -10.73 19.51 2.88
N CYS A 186 -10.39 18.52 2.02
CA CYS A 186 -11.05 18.36 0.71
C CYS A 186 -12.47 17.81 0.85
N THR A 187 -13.46 18.57 0.36
CA THR A 187 -14.88 18.15 0.36
C THR A 187 -15.13 17.03 -0.65
N PRO A 188 -16.23 16.25 -0.54
CA PRO A 188 -16.53 15.18 -1.49
C PRO A 188 -16.62 15.60 -2.97
N ILE A 189 -16.89 16.88 -3.25
CA ILE A 189 -16.89 17.43 -4.62
C ILE A 189 -15.46 17.67 -5.09
N ASP A 190 -14.62 18.30 -4.26
CA ASP A 190 -13.22 18.58 -4.59
C ASP A 190 -12.43 17.29 -4.80
N ARG A 191 -12.68 16.25 -3.98
CA ARG A 191 -12.08 14.91 -4.14
C ARG A 191 -12.31 14.35 -5.54
N ARG A 192 -13.54 14.43 -6.05
CA ARG A 192 -13.90 13.98 -7.40
C ARG A 192 -13.19 14.78 -8.49
N THR A 193 -13.22 16.11 -8.40
CA THR A 193 -12.60 16.97 -9.42
C THR A 193 -11.08 16.80 -9.46
N LEU A 194 -10.42 16.71 -8.30
CA LEU A 194 -8.98 16.44 -8.20
C LEU A 194 -8.63 15.05 -8.72
N ARG A 195 -9.45 14.03 -8.43
CA ARG A 195 -9.29 12.67 -8.98
C ARG A 195 -9.38 12.67 -10.51
N GLU A 196 -10.42 13.28 -11.07
CA GLU A 196 -10.67 13.30 -12.52
C GLU A 196 -9.57 14.04 -13.28
N GLN A 197 -8.99 15.08 -12.67
CA GLN A 197 -7.77 15.73 -13.15
C GLN A 197 -6.56 14.79 -13.07
N ALA A 198 -6.26 14.22 -11.90
CA ALA A 198 -5.10 13.34 -11.69
C ALA A 198 -5.13 12.08 -12.58
N GLU A 199 -6.31 11.55 -12.88
CA GLU A 199 -6.52 10.48 -13.86
C GLU A 199 -6.19 10.94 -15.29
N GLY A 200 -6.63 12.15 -15.69
CA GLY A 200 -6.31 12.72 -17.00
C GLY A 200 -4.82 13.05 -17.17
N GLU A 201 -4.15 13.44 -16.08
CA GLU A 201 -2.70 13.67 -16.03
C GLU A 201 -1.90 12.36 -15.97
N LYS A 202 -2.49 11.26 -15.47
CA LYS A 202 -1.84 9.95 -15.37
C LYS A 202 -2.10 9.04 -16.58
N PHE A 203 -3.18 9.25 -17.33
CA PHE A 203 -3.47 8.51 -18.54
C PHE A 203 -2.34 8.67 -19.59
N ASP A 204 -2.02 7.58 -20.26
CA ASP A 204 -0.85 7.46 -21.14
C ASP A 204 -1.31 6.88 -22.49
N PRO A 205 -1.49 7.73 -23.52
CA PRO A 205 -1.99 7.29 -24.82
C PRO A 205 -1.08 6.26 -25.52
N ASP A 206 0.24 6.40 -25.37
CA ASP A 206 1.20 5.51 -26.04
C ASP A 206 1.20 4.13 -25.37
N HIS A 207 1.11 4.07 -24.03
CA HIS A 207 0.96 2.83 -23.29
C HIS A 207 -0.39 2.15 -23.54
N TYR A 208 -1.49 2.92 -23.66
CA TYR A 208 -2.80 2.38 -24.04
C TYR A 208 -2.77 1.74 -25.43
N ILE A 209 -2.12 2.40 -26.40
CA ILE A 209 -1.98 1.88 -27.76
C ILE A 209 -0.98 0.71 -27.84
N ALA A 210 -0.02 0.61 -26.92
CA ALA A 210 0.80 -0.60 -26.77
C ALA A 210 -0.04 -1.78 -26.24
N ASP A 211 -0.74 -1.61 -25.12
CA ASP A 211 -1.60 -2.64 -24.49
C ASP A 211 -2.77 -3.10 -25.40
N LEU A 212 -3.15 -2.29 -26.40
CA LEU A 212 -4.15 -2.64 -27.41
C LEU A 212 -3.61 -3.56 -28.52
N TYR A 213 -2.29 -3.65 -28.68
CA TYR A 213 -1.65 -4.17 -29.89
C TYR A 213 -0.49 -5.15 -29.66
N ASP A 214 0.00 -5.25 -28.43
CA ASP A 214 0.89 -6.29 -27.91
C ASP A 214 0.13 -7.05 -26.80
N ASP A 215 -1.06 -7.54 -27.15
CA ASP A 215 -2.09 -7.97 -26.21
C ASP A 215 -2.08 -9.48 -25.90
N ASP A 216 -1.10 -10.24 -26.37
CA ASP A 216 -1.00 -11.70 -26.17
C ASP A 216 -1.13 -12.12 -24.69
N ASN A 217 -0.41 -11.43 -23.79
CA ASN A 217 -0.50 -11.65 -22.34
C ASN A 217 -1.89 -11.27 -21.80
N ILE A 218 -2.50 -10.22 -22.34
CA ILE A 218 -3.81 -9.72 -21.90
C ILE A 218 -4.92 -10.68 -22.37
N GLN A 219 -4.81 -11.25 -23.58
CA GLN A 219 -5.71 -12.28 -24.09
C GLN A 219 -5.61 -13.57 -23.26
N HIS A 220 -4.43 -13.92 -22.73
CA HIS A 220 -4.29 -15.02 -21.77
C HIS A 220 -5.03 -14.73 -20.45
N LEU A 221 -4.79 -13.56 -19.85
CA LEU A 221 -5.47 -13.12 -18.61
C LEU A 221 -6.99 -12.91 -18.79
N MET A 222 -7.47 -12.68 -20.02
CA MET A 222 -8.89 -12.65 -20.36
C MET A 222 -9.51 -14.06 -20.52
N GLN A 223 -8.71 -15.10 -20.75
CA GLN A 223 -9.15 -16.50 -20.80
C GLN A 223 -9.16 -17.17 -19.41
N TYR A 224 -8.45 -16.62 -18.42
CA TYR A 224 -8.51 -17.07 -17.03
C TYR A 224 -9.96 -17.05 -16.49
N ASP A 225 -10.36 -18.07 -15.74
CA ASP A 225 -11.67 -18.20 -15.09
C ASP A 225 -11.51 -18.08 -13.56
N PRO A 226 -11.76 -16.90 -12.96
CA PRO A 226 -11.70 -16.72 -11.51
C PRO A 226 -12.68 -17.62 -10.73
N PRO A 227 -12.47 -17.85 -9.42
CA PRO A 227 -13.27 -18.77 -8.61
C PRO A 227 -14.79 -18.53 -8.65
N TRP A 228 -15.25 -17.29 -8.85
CA TRP A 228 -16.67 -16.96 -8.97
C TRP A 228 -17.32 -17.37 -10.31
N CYS A 229 -16.56 -17.72 -11.34
CA CYS A 229 -17.10 -18.34 -12.57
C CYS A 229 -17.83 -19.65 -12.29
N TYR A 230 -17.36 -20.41 -11.30
CA TYR A 230 -17.92 -21.71 -10.89
C TYR A 230 -19.05 -21.58 -9.84
N SER A 231 -19.31 -20.36 -9.35
CA SER A 231 -20.35 -20.10 -8.35
C SER A 231 -21.74 -20.09 -8.99
N THR A 232 -22.47 -21.21 -8.87
CA THR A 232 -23.87 -21.27 -9.33
C THR A 232 -24.74 -20.28 -8.54
N LYS A 233 -25.79 -19.76 -9.18
CA LYS A 233 -26.57 -18.62 -8.65
C LYS A 233 -27.19 -18.86 -7.27
N ASP A 234 -27.34 -20.09 -6.81
CA ASP A 234 -27.85 -20.42 -5.46
C ASP A 234 -26.93 -21.41 -4.71
N ALA A 235 -25.63 -21.42 -5.01
CA ALA A 235 -24.64 -22.13 -4.22
C ALA A 235 -24.48 -21.49 -2.83
N THR A 236 -24.50 -22.30 -1.77
CA THR A 236 -23.99 -21.89 -0.46
C THR A 236 -22.47 -21.81 -0.54
N VAL A 237 -21.87 -20.69 -0.14
CA VAL A 237 -20.41 -20.59 -0.04
C VAL A 237 -19.98 -21.26 1.26
N GLU A 238 -19.15 -22.30 1.14
CA GLU A 238 -18.49 -22.92 2.28
C GLU A 238 -17.20 -22.15 2.60
N PHE A 239 -17.14 -21.55 3.79
CA PHE A 239 -15.99 -20.78 4.24
C PHE A 239 -14.88 -21.70 4.77
N THR A 240 -13.61 -21.33 4.60
CA THR A 240 -12.45 -22.01 5.21
C THR A 240 -12.45 -21.85 6.75
N ASP A 241 -11.61 -22.58 7.49
CA ASP A 241 -11.55 -22.40 8.95
C ASP A 241 -10.85 -21.09 9.36
N GLU A 242 -9.92 -20.59 8.55
CA GLU A 242 -9.32 -19.25 8.68
C GLU A 242 -10.35 -18.13 8.45
N GLU A 243 -11.16 -18.24 7.39
CA GLU A 243 -12.27 -17.32 7.12
C GLU A 243 -13.27 -17.33 8.29
N LYS A 244 -13.59 -18.52 8.84
CA LYS A 244 -14.40 -18.66 10.06
C LYS A 244 -13.74 -18.05 11.30
N GLU A 245 -12.42 -18.05 11.41
CA GLU A 245 -11.71 -17.42 12.54
C GLU A 245 -11.70 -15.90 12.42
N LYS A 246 -11.35 -15.35 11.26
CA LYS A 246 -11.49 -13.92 10.95
C LYS A 246 -12.91 -13.44 11.25
N MET A 247 -13.95 -14.17 10.83
CA MET A 247 -15.35 -13.83 11.13
C MET A 247 -15.73 -13.85 12.62
N LYS A 248 -15.05 -14.64 13.49
CA LYS A 248 -15.28 -14.60 14.95
C LYS A 248 -14.70 -13.34 15.59
N ASN A 249 -13.60 -12.83 15.01
CA ASN A 249 -12.82 -11.71 15.53
C ASN A 249 -13.34 -10.34 15.04
N LEU A 250 -14.23 -10.31 14.04
CA LEU A 250 -14.90 -9.10 13.57
C LEU A 250 -15.69 -8.39 14.70
N PRO A 251 -15.67 -7.04 14.75
CA PRO A 251 -16.30 -6.29 15.82
C PRO A 251 -17.84 -6.34 15.73
N LYS A 252 -18.50 -6.56 16.87
CA LYS A 252 -19.96 -6.69 16.97
C LYS A 252 -20.65 -5.32 16.98
N LYS A 253 -20.65 -4.66 15.83
CA LYS A 253 -21.29 -3.35 15.59
C LYS A 253 -22.68 -3.52 14.97
N GLU A 254 -23.63 -2.70 15.40
CA GLU A 254 -24.90 -2.48 14.68
C GLU A 254 -24.85 -1.09 14.03
N TYR A 255 -25.16 -1.00 12.73
CA TYR A 255 -25.08 0.26 11.99
C TYR A 255 -26.45 0.89 11.81
N LEU A 256 -26.63 2.09 12.37
CA LEU A 256 -27.78 2.96 12.11
C LEU A 256 -27.47 3.84 10.90
N LEU A 257 -27.96 3.41 9.73
CA LEU A 257 -27.69 4.04 8.44
C LEU A 257 -29.01 4.48 7.79
N ASP A 258 -29.01 5.66 7.17
CA ASP A 258 -30.11 6.07 6.28
C ASP A 258 -29.96 5.45 4.87
N ASP A 259 -31.01 5.57 4.04
CA ASP A 259 -31.01 5.00 2.69
C ASP A 259 -29.99 5.66 1.74
N ALA A 260 -29.53 6.90 2.01
CA ALA A 260 -28.48 7.54 1.22
C ALA A 260 -27.10 6.93 1.57
N MET A 261 -26.76 6.84 2.86
CA MET A 261 -25.56 6.15 3.33
C MET A 261 -25.49 4.70 2.83
N VAL A 262 -26.61 3.97 2.93
CA VAL A 262 -26.71 2.59 2.42
C VAL A 262 -26.52 2.53 0.89
N THR A 263 -26.95 3.55 0.15
CA THR A 263 -26.74 3.63 -1.30
C THR A 263 -25.26 3.88 -1.62
N THR A 264 -24.63 4.87 -1.01
CA THR A 264 -23.18 5.12 -1.15
C THR A 264 -22.34 3.89 -0.79
N LEU A 265 -22.69 3.13 0.26
CA LEU A 265 -22.03 1.88 0.60
C LEU A 265 -22.17 0.78 -0.48
N TYR A 266 -23.34 0.67 -1.12
CA TYR A 266 -23.50 -0.26 -2.25
C TYR A 266 -22.70 0.16 -3.49
N LEU A 267 -22.48 1.46 -3.69
CA LEU A 267 -21.66 1.99 -4.79
C LEU A 267 -20.15 1.81 -4.52
N GLY A 268 -19.67 2.19 -3.34
CA GLY A 268 -18.27 1.97 -2.93
C GLY A 268 -17.89 0.50 -2.85
N LEU A 269 -18.84 -0.40 -2.52
CA LEU A 269 -18.64 -1.84 -2.60
C LEU A 269 -18.33 -2.33 -4.03
N ILE A 270 -18.96 -1.75 -5.07
CA ILE A 270 -18.68 -2.13 -6.47
C ILE A 270 -17.27 -1.68 -6.87
N ASP A 271 -16.89 -0.46 -6.51
CA ASP A 271 -15.57 0.13 -6.78
C ASP A 271 -14.43 -0.66 -6.07
N ILE A 272 -14.63 -1.05 -4.81
CA ILE A 272 -13.70 -1.94 -4.07
C ILE A 272 -13.62 -3.34 -4.70
N LEU A 273 -14.77 -3.95 -5.04
CA LEU A 273 -14.80 -5.26 -5.68
C LEU A 273 -14.18 -5.24 -7.09
N PHE A 274 -14.22 -4.11 -7.81
CA PHE A 274 -13.57 -3.98 -9.11
C PHE A 274 -12.05 -4.05 -8.99
N GLY A 275 -11.43 -3.32 -8.04
CA GLY A 275 -9.98 -3.39 -7.81
C GLY A 275 -9.51 -4.80 -7.44
N TYR A 276 -10.29 -5.53 -6.63
CA TYR A 276 -10.02 -6.93 -6.30
C TYR A 276 -10.25 -7.89 -7.46
N ALA A 277 -11.36 -7.78 -8.18
CA ALA A 277 -11.65 -8.62 -9.35
C ALA A 277 -10.62 -8.42 -10.48
N TYR A 278 -10.09 -7.20 -10.62
CA TYR A 278 -8.96 -6.89 -11.50
C TYR A 278 -7.71 -7.67 -11.05
N THR A 279 -7.32 -7.49 -9.79
CA THR A 279 -6.09 -8.09 -9.21
C THR A 279 -6.09 -9.61 -9.32
N VAL A 280 -7.20 -10.27 -8.94
CA VAL A 280 -7.36 -11.73 -9.07
C VAL A 280 -7.28 -12.18 -10.53
N ARG A 281 -7.76 -11.37 -11.49
CA ARG A 281 -7.67 -11.70 -12.91
C ARG A 281 -6.25 -11.51 -13.46
N THR A 282 -5.54 -10.44 -13.10
CA THR A 282 -4.19 -10.17 -13.61
C THR A 282 -3.09 -11.02 -12.97
N ASN A 283 -3.37 -11.61 -11.81
CA ASN A 283 -2.45 -12.48 -11.10
C ASN A 283 -2.90 -13.97 -11.12
N GLU A 284 -3.90 -14.32 -11.93
CA GLU A 284 -4.47 -15.68 -12.04
C GLU A 284 -4.89 -16.32 -10.69
N GLY A 285 -5.24 -15.48 -9.72
CA GLY A 285 -5.69 -15.89 -8.37
C GLY A 285 -4.58 -16.02 -7.32
N GLU A 286 -3.33 -15.67 -7.63
CA GLU A 286 -2.23 -15.63 -6.65
C GLU A 286 -1.95 -14.21 -6.13
N ASP A 287 -1.72 -14.09 -4.81
CA ASP A 287 -1.39 -12.81 -4.18
C ASP A 287 0.10 -12.46 -4.37
N ASN A 288 0.39 -11.19 -4.67
CA ASN A 288 1.75 -10.67 -4.73
C ASN A 288 1.85 -9.29 -4.04
N VAL A 289 3.06 -8.73 -3.98
CA VAL A 289 3.32 -7.45 -3.29
C VAL A 289 2.53 -6.26 -3.85
N GLU A 290 2.18 -6.31 -5.14
CA GLU A 290 1.40 -5.29 -5.83
C GLU A 290 -0.12 -5.50 -5.73
N SER A 291 -0.60 -6.64 -5.19
CA SER A 291 -2.04 -6.89 -4.99
C SER A 291 -2.69 -5.79 -4.14
N GLY A 292 -2.06 -5.44 -3.01
CA GLY A 292 -2.57 -4.38 -2.12
C GLY A 292 -2.51 -2.99 -2.74
N TRP A 293 -1.50 -2.71 -3.57
CA TRP A 293 -1.41 -1.45 -4.32
C TRP A 293 -2.51 -1.37 -5.39
N THR A 294 -2.70 -2.44 -6.15
CA THR A 294 -3.65 -2.51 -7.29
C THR A 294 -5.09 -2.36 -6.84
N ILE A 295 -5.50 -3.06 -5.77
CA ILE A 295 -6.83 -2.93 -5.16
C ILE A 295 -7.09 -1.47 -4.75
N CYS A 296 -6.15 -0.85 -4.03
CA CYS A 296 -6.31 0.52 -3.54
C CYS A 296 -6.29 1.56 -4.66
N LYS A 297 -5.40 1.43 -5.64
CA LYS A 297 -5.29 2.39 -6.76
C LYS A 297 -6.49 2.33 -7.69
N LEU A 298 -7.06 1.15 -7.96
CA LEU A 298 -8.24 1.03 -8.84
C LEU A 298 -9.54 1.46 -8.16
N SER A 299 -9.64 1.36 -6.83
CA SER A 299 -10.79 1.83 -6.06
C SER A 299 -10.67 3.30 -5.67
N SER A 300 -11.52 4.18 -6.22
CA SER A 300 -11.61 5.59 -5.80
C SER A 300 -12.11 5.73 -4.35
N THR A 301 -12.89 4.77 -3.85
CA THR A 301 -13.33 4.71 -2.45
C THR A 301 -12.14 4.58 -1.49
N LEU A 302 -11.11 3.82 -1.87
CA LEU A 302 -9.91 3.60 -1.07
C LEU A 302 -8.86 4.69 -1.31
N SER A 303 -8.46 4.93 -2.57
CA SER A 303 -7.38 5.88 -2.91
C SER A 303 -7.78 7.35 -2.83
N TRP A 304 -9.03 7.71 -3.15
CA TRP A 304 -9.50 9.11 -3.20
C TRP A 304 -10.54 9.45 -2.12
N LEU A 305 -10.90 8.48 -1.27
CA LEU A 305 -11.93 8.62 -0.24
C LEU A 305 -13.25 9.16 -0.80
N GLU A 306 -13.58 8.78 -2.05
CA GLU A 306 -14.75 9.27 -2.75
C GLU A 306 -16.04 8.62 -2.23
N THR A 307 -17.13 9.40 -2.25
CA THR A 307 -18.49 8.88 -2.14
C THR A 307 -19.28 9.12 -3.42
N PHE A 308 -19.65 8.02 -4.07
CA PHE A 308 -20.41 8.01 -5.33
C PHE A 308 -21.91 8.27 -5.14
N ASN A 309 -22.54 8.79 -6.19
CA ASN A 309 -23.97 9.15 -6.22
C ASN A 309 -24.77 8.41 -7.31
N SER A 310 -24.11 7.80 -8.30
CA SER A 310 -24.72 6.98 -9.35
C SER A 310 -23.92 5.68 -9.58
N LEU A 311 -24.46 4.74 -10.36
CA LEU A 311 -23.70 3.55 -10.78
C LEU A 311 -22.81 3.86 -11.98
N GLU A 312 -23.24 4.80 -12.80
CA GLU A 312 -22.56 5.33 -13.97
C GLU A 312 -21.22 5.97 -13.57
N ASP A 313 -21.20 6.78 -12.50
CA ASP A 313 -19.99 7.37 -11.90
C ASP A 313 -18.99 6.29 -11.48
N VAL A 314 -19.47 5.20 -10.86
CA VAL A 314 -18.64 4.09 -10.39
C VAL A 314 -18.01 3.35 -11.55
N VAL A 315 -18.81 3.00 -12.57
CA VAL A 315 -18.30 2.30 -13.75
C VAL A 315 -17.30 3.18 -14.50
N LEU A 316 -17.59 4.47 -14.66
CA LEU A 316 -16.68 5.44 -15.27
C LEU A 316 -15.36 5.57 -14.51
N SER A 317 -15.41 5.66 -13.17
CA SER A 317 -14.24 5.60 -12.27
C SER A 317 -13.40 4.35 -12.54
N CYS A 318 -14.00 3.17 -12.39
CA CYS A 318 -13.32 1.89 -12.52
C CYS A 318 -12.62 1.77 -13.88
N LEU A 319 -13.30 2.11 -14.98
CA LEU A 319 -12.75 2.05 -16.34
C LEU A 319 -11.65 3.08 -16.58
N ARG A 320 -11.79 4.34 -16.11
CA ARG A 320 -10.72 5.35 -16.24
C ARG A 320 -9.47 4.94 -15.49
N ARG A 321 -9.61 4.36 -14.30
CA ARG A 321 -8.48 3.97 -13.45
C ARG A 321 -7.77 2.71 -13.96
N SER A 322 -8.50 1.70 -14.44
CA SER A 322 -7.86 0.53 -15.06
C SER A 322 -7.14 0.85 -16.38
N LEU A 323 -7.50 1.94 -17.05
CA LEU A 323 -6.79 2.44 -18.23
C LEU A 323 -5.61 3.41 -17.92
N SER A 324 -5.39 3.78 -16.65
CA SER A 324 -4.40 4.81 -16.28
C SER A 324 -3.29 4.35 -15.34
N TYR A 325 -3.59 3.46 -14.39
CA TYR A 325 -2.66 3.08 -13.31
C TYR A 325 -1.97 1.71 -13.44
N PRO A 326 -2.66 0.60 -13.79
CA PRO A 326 -2.07 -0.74 -13.66
C PRO A 326 -1.15 -1.08 -14.84
N LEU A 327 -0.58 -2.30 -14.80
CA LEU A 327 0.31 -2.84 -15.83
C LEU A 327 -0.37 -3.08 -17.18
N TYR A 328 -1.65 -3.48 -17.22
CA TYR A 328 -2.35 -3.91 -18.43
C TYR A 328 -3.57 -3.01 -18.74
N ARG A 329 -3.36 -1.91 -19.46
CA ARG A 329 -4.35 -0.83 -19.62
C ARG A 329 -5.30 -1.08 -20.79
N HIS A 330 -5.99 -2.22 -20.77
CA HIS A 330 -6.86 -2.64 -21.88
C HIS A 330 -8.37 -2.53 -21.57
N TYR A 331 -9.15 -1.98 -22.50
CA TYR A 331 -10.58 -1.68 -22.31
C TYR A 331 -11.47 -2.93 -22.28
N GLU A 332 -11.19 -3.96 -23.09
CA GLU A 332 -11.98 -5.20 -23.05
C GLU A 332 -11.69 -6.01 -21.77
N LEU A 333 -10.44 -6.02 -21.29
CA LEU A 333 -10.08 -6.54 -19.96
C LEU A 333 -10.86 -5.81 -18.86
N SER A 334 -10.89 -4.48 -18.92
CA SER A 334 -11.59 -3.63 -17.93
C SER A 334 -13.09 -3.93 -17.88
N LYS A 335 -13.75 -4.16 -19.02
CA LYS A 335 -15.16 -4.60 -19.07
C LYS A 335 -15.36 -6.04 -18.61
N LEU A 336 -14.42 -6.95 -18.86
CA LEU A 336 -14.48 -8.31 -18.36
C LEU A 336 -14.43 -8.34 -16.83
N VAL A 337 -13.56 -7.52 -16.21
CA VAL A 337 -13.51 -7.33 -14.76
C VAL A 337 -14.82 -6.76 -14.21
N LEU A 338 -15.47 -5.81 -14.90
CA LEU A 338 -16.79 -5.33 -14.51
C LEU A 338 -17.85 -6.46 -14.53
N HIS A 339 -17.78 -7.36 -15.50
CA HIS A 339 -18.63 -8.55 -15.57
C HIS A 339 -18.29 -9.57 -14.46
N ASP A 340 -17.05 -9.64 -14.00
CA ASP A 340 -16.65 -10.41 -12.81
C ASP A 340 -17.23 -9.83 -11.51
N VAL A 341 -17.26 -8.50 -11.34
CA VAL A 341 -17.99 -7.87 -10.22
C VAL A 341 -19.49 -8.20 -10.27
N HIS A 342 -20.09 -8.21 -11.47
CA HIS A 342 -21.47 -8.68 -11.66
C HIS A 342 -21.64 -10.15 -11.22
N ARG A 343 -20.72 -11.06 -11.58
CA ARG A 343 -20.74 -12.47 -11.15
C ARG A 343 -20.66 -12.61 -9.62
N ILE A 344 -19.74 -11.89 -8.96
CA ILE A 344 -19.58 -11.86 -7.49
C ILE A 344 -20.89 -11.43 -6.80
N LEU A 345 -21.51 -10.34 -7.27
CA LEU A 345 -22.78 -9.84 -6.74
C LEU A 345 -23.96 -10.77 -7.07
N ALA A 346 -23.95 -11.46 -8.21
CA ALA A 346 -25.01 -12.39 -8.61
C ALA A 346 -24.99 -13.70 -7.79
N ALA A 347 -23.82 -14.19 -7.37
CA ALA A 347 -23.68 -15.27 -6.41
C ALA A 347 -24.23 -14.86 -5.03
N GLY A 348 -23.92 -13.64 -4.59
CA GLY A 348 -24.59 -12.98 -3.47
C GLY A 348 -23.70 -12.76 -2.25
N LYS A 349 -24.33 -12.36 -1.13
CA LYS A 349 -23.62 -11.74 0.00
C LYS A 349 -22.56 -12.60 0.68
N GLN A 350 -22.62 -13.93 0.57
CA GLN A 350 -21.58 -14.81 1.08
C GLN A 350 -20.32 -14.76 0.21
N GLN A 351 -20.46 -14.72 -1.12
CA GLN A 351 -19.33 -14.57 -2.03
C GLN A 351 -18.70 -13.18 -1.88
N VAL A 352 -19.53 -12.14 -1.77
CA VAL A 352 -19.07 -10.76 -1.47
C VAL A 352 -18.27 -10.72 -0.15
N LEU A 353 -18.78 -11.34 0.92
CA LEU A 353 -18.07 -11.42 2.20
C LEU A 353 -16.74 -12.17 2.07
N ARG A 354 -16.69 -13.25 1.29
CA ARG A 354 -15.46 -13.99 1.04
C ARG A 354 -14.39 -13.12 0.38
N CYS A 355 -14.76 -12.40 -0.69
CA CYS A 355 -13.88 -11.42 -1.33
C CYS A 355 -13.42 -10.31 -0.37
N LEU A 356 -14.31 -9.80 0.51
CA LEU A 356 -13.93 -8.78 1.51
C LEU A 356 -12.99 -9.31 2.61
N LEU A 357 -13.13 -10.57 3.03
CA LEU A 357 -12.21 -11.21 3.99
C LEU A 357 -10.80 -11.45 3.38
N ASP A 358 -10.76 -11.60 2.05
CA ASP A 358 -9.53 -11.77 1.27
C ASP A 358 -8.84 -10.43 1.01
N ILE A 359 -9.58 -9.40 0.60
CA ILE A 359 -9.10 -8.00 0.57
C ILE A 359 -8.54 -7.60 1.94
N HIS A 360 -9.22 -7.98 3.04
CA HIS A 360 -8.74 -7.71 4.40
C HIS A 360 -7.41 -8.41 4.71
N LYS A 361 -7.16 -9.60 4.16
CA LYS A 361 -5.86 -10.29 4.24
C LYS A 361 -4.80 -9.46 3.51
N ILE A 362 -5.02 -9.23 2.21
CA ILE A 362 -4.07 -8.56 1.30
C ILE A 362 -3.67 -7.17 1.82
N LEU A 363 -4.63 -6.37 2.27
CA LEU A 363 -4.34 -5.04 2.84
C LEU A 363 -3.70 -5.13 4.23
N GLY A 364 -4.01 -6.16 5.03
CA GLY A 364 -3.37 -6.38 6.34
C GLY A 364 -1.88 -6.75 6.23
N GLU A 365 -1.51 -7.42 5.14
CA GLU A 365 -0.14 -7.81 4.81
C GLU A 365 0.62 -6.70 4.03
N SER A 366 -0.08 -5.72 3.45
CA SER A 366 0.50 -4.58 2.71
C SER A 366 0.67 -3.34 3.60
N TYR A 367 1.91 -3.03 4.00
CA TYR A 367 2.23 -1.74 4.65
C TYR A 367 2.18 -0.58 3.64
N PRO A 368 1.68 0.62 4.00
CA PRO A 368 0.90 0.99 5.18
C PRO A 368 -0.64 0.83 5.00
N ARG A 369 -1.07 0.10 3.96
CA ARG A 369 -2.48 0.00 3.53
C ARG A 369 -3.38 -0.77 4.50
N TYR A 370 -2.85 -1.44 5.52
CA TYR A 370 -3.62 -2.07 6.60
C TYR A 370 -4.60 -1.08 7.27
N ILE A 371 -4.27 0.21 7.31
CA ILE A 371 -5.14 1.29 7.82
C ILE A 371 -6.48 1.37 7.06
N LEU A 372 -6.53 0.93 5.79
CA LEU A 372 -7.77 0.88 5.00
C LEU A 372 -8.71 -0.26 5.43
N ASN A 373 -8.23 -1.28 6.13
CA ASN A 373 -9.10 -2.26 6.80
C ASN A 373 -9.91 -1.58 7.90
N ASP A 374 -9.22 -0.87 8.80
CA ASP A 374 -9.85 -0.13 9.90
C ASP A 374 -10.74 1.01 9.39
N LEU A 375 -10.37 1.69 8.30
CA LEU A 375 -11.21 2.74 7.70
C LEU A 375 -12.46 2.18 7.02
N TYR A 376 -12.33 1.10 6.24
CA TYR A 376 -13.37 0.58 5.34
C TYR A 376 -13.65 -0.92 5.50
N ILE A 377 -12.67 -1.79 5.23
CA ILE A 377 -12.94 -3.21 4.92
C ILE A 377 -13.52 -3.99 6.10
N THR A 378 -13.01 -3.76 7.32
CA THR A 378 -13.52 -4.41 8.54
C THR A 378 -14.99 -4.08 8.78
N ASP A 379 -15.40 -2.83 8.56
CA ASP A 379 -16.78 -2.39 8.75
C ASP A 379 -17.70 -2.88 7.62
N TYR A 380 -17.20 -2.94 6.37
CA TYR A 380 -17.88 -3.64 5.26
C TYR A 380 -18.10 -5.13 5.55
N CYS A 381 -17.10 -5.85 6.09
CA CYS A 381 -17.20 -7.26 6.48
C CYS A 381 -18.28 -7.52 7.54
N VAL A 382 -18.49 -6.59 8.48
CA VAL A 382 -19.60 -6.67 9.45
C VAL A 382 -20.93 -6.33 8.78
N TRP A 383 -20.99 -5.24 8.01
CA TRP A 383 -22.22 -4.76 7.39
C TRP A 383 -22.80 -5.74 6.37
N ILE A 384 -21.99 -6.33 5.49
CA ILE A 384 -22.45 -7.23 4.43
C ILE A 384 -23.16 -8.48 4.98
N GLN A 385 -22.79 -8.93 6.19
CA GLN A 385 -23.48 -10.02 6.89
C GLN A 385 -24.93 -9.66 7.25
N THR A 386 -25.21 -8.40 7.58
CA THR A 386 -26.57 -7.89 7.84
C THR A 386 -27.38 -7.68 6.56
N ALA A 387 -26.71 -7.41 5.44
CA ALA A 387 -27.35 -7.01 4.18
C ALA A 387 -28.34 -8.06 3.63
N SER A 388 -29.36 -7.59 2.92
CA SER A 388 -30.32 -8.46 2.24
C SER A 388 -29.73 -9.02 0.95
N ASN A 389 -29.70 -10.35 0.81
CA ASN A 389 -29.23 -11.01 -0.42
C ASN A 389 -30.06 -10.60 -1.65
N LYS A 390 -31.33 -10.18 -1.45
CA LYS A 390 -32.17 -9.62 -2.51
C LYS A 390 -31.69 -8.23 -2.98
N ARG A 391 -31.17 -7.38 -2.09
CA ARG A 391 -30.57 -6.08 -2.50
C ARG A 391 -29.30 -6.32 -3.31
N ILE A 392 -28.43 -7.23 -2.86
CA ILE A 392 -27.19 -7.62 -3.58
C ILE A 392 -27.47 -8.20 -4.97
N LYS A 393 -28.35 -9.23 -5.09
CA LYS A 393 -28.70 -9.80 -6.40
C LYS A 393 -29.42 -8.79 -7.31
N ASN A 394 -30.17 -7.83 -6.77
CA ASN A 394 -30.76 -6.75 -7.56
C ASN A 394 -29.69 -5.75 -8.05
N LEU A 395 -28.71 -5.40 -7.20
CA LEU A 395 -27.59 -4.53 -7.57
C LEU A 395 -26.82 -5.11 -8.77
N ALA A 396 -26.52 -6.41 -8.74
CA ALA A 396 -25.96 -7.14 -9.88
C ALA A 396 -26.81 -6.94 -11.16
N SER A 397 -28.12 -7.15 -11.06
CA SER A 397 -29.07 -6.97 -12.17
C SER A 397 -29.29 -5.51 -12.59
N VAL A 398 -28.77 -4.51 -11.89
CA VAL A 398 -28.75 -3.12 -12.36
C VAL A 398 -27.38 -2.80 -12.99
N LEU A 399 -26.29 -3.25 -12.38
CA LEU A 399 -24.92 -3.11 -12.89
C LEU A 399 -24.77 -3.70 -14.31
N GLU A 400 -25.36 -4.87 -14.57
CA GLU A 400 -25.43 -5.52 -15.89
C GLU A 400 -26.09 -4.64 -16.99
N LYS A 401 -26.87 -3.61 -16.60
CA LYS A 401 -27.57 -2.71 -17.51
C LYS A 401 -26.87 -1.36 -17.71
N VAL A 402 -25.87 -1.03 -16.88
CA VAL A 402 -25.08 0.20 -17.01
C VAL A 402 -24.29 0.13 -18.32
N LYS A 403 -24.26 1.23 -19.06
CA LYS A 403 -23.51 1.35 -20.31
C LYS A 403 -22.70 2.63 -20.27
N VAL A 404 -21.39 2.46 -20.15
CA VAL A 404 -20.37 3.50 -20.34
C VAL A 404 -19.58 3.10 -21.59
N SER A 405 -19.55 3.97 -22.58
CA SER A 405 -18.85 3.74 -23.85
C SER A 405 -17.40 4.23 -23.82
N LYS A 406 -16.68 4.16 -24.96
CA LYS A 406 -15.29 4.67 -25.03
C LYS A 406 -15.25 6.20 -25.04
N GLU A 407 -16.31 6.82 -25.53
CA GLU A 407 -16.51 8.26 -25.57
C GLU A 407 -16.78 8.84 -24.17
N ASP A 408 -17.58 8.15 -23.34
CA ASP A 408 -17.89 8.57 -21.97
C ASP A 408 -16.65 8.64 -21.05
N ILE A 409 -15.58 7.90 -21.36
CA ILE A 409 -14.34 7.83 -20.57
C ILE A 409 -13.58 9.17 -20.54
N GLY A 410 -13.71 10.00 -21.59
CA GLY A 410 -13.06 11.31 -21.66
C GLY A 410 -11.54 11.26 -21.90
N PHE A 411 -11.03 10.18 -22.51
CA PHE A 411 -9.63 10.01 -22.93
C PHE A 411 -9.47 9.89 -24.47
N ASP A 412 -10.50 10.29 -25.24
CA ASP A 412 -10.54 10.24 -26.72
C ASP A 412 -10.13 8.89 -27.34
N LEU A 413 -10.35 7.78 -26.63
CA LEU A 413 -9.89 6.42 -27.00
C LEU A 413 -10.26 6.03 -28.44
N VAL A 414 -11.47 6.38 -28.89
CA VAL A 414 -11.95 6.08 -30.25
C VAL A 414 -11.07 6.76 -31.32
N THR A 415 -10.60 7.98 -31.05
CA THR A 415 -9.70 8.72 -31.94
C THR A 415 -8.28 8.15 -31.89
N LEU A 416 -7.78 7.80 -30.71
CA LEU A 416 -6.47 7.14 -30.56
C LEU A 416 -6.42 5.82 -31.34
N GLU A 417 -7.44 4.96 -31.16
CA GLU A 417 -7.58 3.67 -31.84
C GLU A 417 -7.66 3.80 -33.36
N MET A 418 -8.44 4.76 -33.85
CA MET A 418 -8.59 5.01 -35.29
C MET A 418 -7.26 5.48 -35.91
N ASN A 419 -6.60 6.48 -35.32
CA ASN A 419 -5.32 7.00 -35.79
C ASN A 419 -4.22 5.93 -35.79
N ALA A 420 -4.20 5.08 -34.76
CA ALA A 420 -3.20 4.02 -34.62
C ALA A 420 -3.46 2.85 -35.59
N ALA A 421 -4.74 2.55 -35.89
CA ALA A 421 -5.12 1.57 -36.90
C ALA A 421 -4.73 2.03 -38.32
N GLU A 422 -5.02 3.29 -38.67
CA GLU A 422 -4.57 3.92 -39.93
C GLU A 422 -3.03 3.87 -40.07
N THR A 423 -2.32 4.20 -38.99
CA THR A 423 -0.85 4.12 -38.93
C THR A 423 -0.30 2.69 -39.09
N LYS A 424 -1.05 1.67 -38.66
CA LYS A 424 -0.68 0.26 -38.91
C LYS A 424 -0.90 -0.12 -40.38
N THR A 425 -2.02 0.27 -41.00
CA THR A 425 -2.28 -0.03 -42.42
C THR A 425 -1.30 0.68 -43.36
N ASP A 426 -0.98 1.95 -43.12
CA ASP A 426 -0.01 2.69 -43.95
C ASP A 426 1.40 2.05 -43.89
N LYS A 427 1.76 1.48 -42.72
CA LYS A 427 3.01 0.71 -42.56
C LYS A 427 2.96 -0.63 -43.28
N SER A 428 1.89 -1.43 -43.12
CA SER A 428 1.79 -2.72 -43.82
C SER A 428 1.81 -2.56 -45.33
N ASP A 429 1.09 -1.58 -45.87
CA ASP A 429 1.03 -1.31 -47.31
C ASP A 429 2.39 -0.81 -47.83
N SER A 430 3.12 -0.01 -47.04
CA SER A 430 4.49 0.42 -47.35
C SER A 430 5.50 -0.72 -47.30
N GLU A 431 5.39 -1.62 -46.31
CA GLU A 431 6.25 -2.80 -46.17
C GLU A 431 5.98 -3.83 -47.27
N GLU A 432 4.71 -4.09 -47.62
CA GLU A 432 4.38 -4.90 -48.79
C GLU A 432 4.90 -4.28 -50.09
N ALA A 433 4.79 -2.96 -50.27
CA ALA A 433 5.35 -2.27 -51.44
C ALA A 433 6.89 -2.37 -51.49
N LEU A 434 7.59 -2.28 -50.35
CA LEU A 434 9.04 -2.48 -50.24
C LEU A 434 9.43 -3.94 -50.54
N VAL A 435 8.75 -4.91 -49.94
CA VAL A 435 8.99 -6.35 -50.15
C VAL A 435 8.72 -6.74 -51.61
N ASN A 436 7.67 -6.21 -52.23
CA ASN A 436 7.37 -6.45 -53.65
C ASN A 436 8.37 -5.75 -54.57
N SER A 437 8.89 -4.57 -54.19
CA SER A 437 9.99 -3.90 -54.90
C SER A 437 11.30 -4.70 -54.82
N LEU A 438 11.64 -5.25 -53.65
CA LEU A 438 12.80 -6.11 -53.45
C LEU A 438 12.71 -7.40 -54.29
N LYS A 439 11.56 -8.09 -54.24
CA LYS A 439 11.29 -9.25 -55.12
C LYS A 439 11.46 -8.91 -56.61
N ALA A 440 11.02 -7.72 -57.03
CA ALA A 440 11.18 -7.24 -58.41
C ALA A 440 12.62 -6.83 -58.79
N VAL A 441 13.52 -6.63 -57.82
CA VAL A 441 14.96 -6.47 -58.04
C VAL A 441 15.65 -7.82 -58.16
N SER A 442 15.38 -8.77 -57.26
CA SER A 442 15.93 -10.14 -57.35
C SER A 442 15.55 -10.84 -58.67
N LEU A 443 14.31 -10.64 -59.15
CA LEU A 443 13.83 -11.15 -60.44
C LEU A 443 14.45 -10.46 -61.68
N LYS A 444 15.26 -9.41 -61.50
CA LYS A 444 16.06 -8.79 -62.57
C LYS A 444 17.50 -9.27 -62.58
N GLN A 445 18.09 -9.60 -61.43
CA GLN A 445 19.43 -10.22 -61.40
C GLN A 445 19.40 -11.63 -62.01
N ALA A 446 18.34 -12.40 -61.78
CA ALA A 446 18.13 -13.73 -62.40
C ALA A 446 17.79 -13.70 -63.91
N LYS A 447 18.23 -12.67 -64.66
CA LYS A 447 17.96 -12.48 -66.10
C LYS A 447 19.10 -11.90 -66.94
N ASP A 448 20.26 -11.56 -66.36
CA ASP A 448 21.44 -11.09 -67.11
C ASP A 448 22.59 -12.11 -67.15
N ASP A 449 22.51 -13.22 -66.40
CA ASP A 449 23.46 -14.35 -66.49
C ASP A 449 22.90 -15.49 -67.36
N SER A 450 23.20 -15.47 -68.65
CA SER A 450 22.99 -16.61 -69.56
C SER A 450 24.06 -16.64 -70.66
N ASP A 451 24.78 -17.76 -70.74
CA ASP A 451 26.04 -18.06 -71.46
C ASP A 451 27.30 -17.84 -70.56
N ASP A 452 28.22 -18.80 -70.41
CA ASP A 452 28.61 -19.89 -71.34
C ASP A 452 29.20 -21.15 -70.63
N SER A 453 29.20 -22.28 -71.36
CA SER A 453 30.03 -23.50 -71.22
C SER A 453 30.15 -24.33 -69.91
N ASP A 454 29.54 -25.53 -69.97
CA ASP A 454 30.16 -26.89 -69.89
C ASP A 454 30.66 -27.60 -68.60
N ASP A 455 30.42 -28.94 -68.66
CA ASP A 455 31.07 -30.13 -68.05
C ASP A 455 30.86 -30.56 -66.57
N ASP A 456 30.24 -31.74 -66.42
CA ASP A 456 30.65 -32.96 -65.66
C ASP A 456 31.35 -32.86 -64.27
N SER A 457 31.07 -33.76 -63.29
CA SER A 457 30.18 -34.93 -63.20
C SER A 457 30.15 -35.50 -61.76
N ASN A 458 29.18 -36.37 -61.45
CA ASN A 458 29.12 -37.31 -60.29
C ASN A 458 29.10 -36.67 -58.86
N ASP A 459 28.66 -37.31 -57.78
CA ASP A 459 27.92 -38.57 -57.50
C ASP A 459 27.04 -38.29 -56.24
N SER A 460 25.87 -38.91 -56.01
CA SER A 460 25.67 -40.23 -55.35
C SER A 460 26.40 -40.31 -53.97
N ASP A 461 25.77 -40.60 -52.82
CA ASP A 461 24.43 -41.13 -52.54
C ASP A 461 23.86 -40.68 -51.17
N ASP A 462 22.55 -40.93 -51.03
CA ASP A 462 21.79 -41.40 -49.86
C ASP A 462 22.56 -41.88 -48.60
N ASP A 463 22.13 -41.46 -47.40
CA ASP A 463 21.50 -42.36 -46.40
C ASP A 463 20.82 -41.52 -45.28
N SER A 464 20.35 -42.19 -44.22
CA SER A 464 19.21 -41.82 -43.41
C SER A 464 19.39 -42.11 -41.91
N GLY A 465 18.44 -41.64 -41.08
CA GLY A 465 18.00 -42.37 -39.88
C GLY A 465 18.59 -42.01 -38.51
N GLU A 466 17.79 -41.28 -37.72
CA GLU A 466 17.55 -41.42 -36.26
C GLU A 466 18.73 -41.14 -35.27
N SER A 467 18.48 -40.44 -34.14
CA SER A 467 18.29 -40.97 -32.75
C SER A 467 19.51 -41.78 -32.24
N TYR A 468 20.07 -41.64 -31.03
CA TYR A 468 19.65 -41.23 -29.67
C TYR A 468 20.98 -40.83 -28.93
N GLY A 469 21.10 -40.15 -27.78
CA GLY A 469 20.27 -39.99 -26.58
C GLY A 469 21.11 -40.36 -25.32
N SER A 470 20.93 -39.65 -24.20
CA SER A 470 21.49 -39.91 -22.84
C SER A 470 22.90 -39.36 -22.46
N SER A 471 22.89 -38.21 -21.76
CA SER A 471 23.34 -37.96 -20.37
C SER A 471 24.78 -38.24 -19.84
N ASP A 472 25.02 -37.70 -18.63
CA ASP A 472 26.06 -38.02 -17.62
C ASP A 472 27.49 -37.45 -17.87
N ASP A 473 28.21 -36.82 -16.91
CA ASP A 473 27.85 -36.36 -15.55
C ASP A 473 28.84 -35.28 -14.98
N ASP A 474 28.38 -34.60 -13.92
CA ASP A 474 29.08 -34.11 -12.71
C ASP A 474 30.25 -33.07 -12.66
N SER A 475 30.19 -32.29 -11.55
CA SER A 475 31.26 -31.73 -10.69
C SER A 475 31.80 -30.27 -10.82
N ASP A 476 31.93 -29.63 -9.64
CA ASP A 476 32.30 -28.22 -9.41
C ASP A 476 33.81 -27.90 -9.47
N GLN A 477 34.14 -26.61 -9.64
CA GLN A 477 34.91 -25.88 -8.60
C GLN A 477 34.92 -24.34 -8.74
N ASN A 478 35.13 -23.67 -7.60
CA ASN A 478 35.16 -22.22 -7.45
C ASN A 478 36.41 -21.55 -8.06
N SER A 479 36.25 -20.27 -8.42
CA SER A 479 37.25 -19.24 -8.13
C SER A 479 36.58 -17.87 -8.03
N ASP A 480 36.84 -17.14 -6.95
CA ASP A 480 36.52 -15.73 -6.83
C ASP A 480 37.38 -14.89 -7.80
N ASP A 481 36.87 -13.74 -8.25
CA ASP A 481 37.66 -12.51 -8.12
C ASP A 481 36.79 -11.25 -8.15
N ILE A 482 37.34 -10.17 -7.60
CA ILE A 482 36.66 -8.88 -7.37
C ILE A 482 37.16 -7.85 -8.38
N ASP A 483 36.27 -7.02 -8.93
CA ASP A 483 36.66 -5.62 -9.14
C ASP A 483 35.48 -4.64 -9.04
N SER A 484 35.82 -3.39 -8.72
CA SER A 484 34.87 -2.31 -8.39
C SER A 484 35.12 -1.08 -9.25
N VAL A 485 34.05 -0.43 -9.72
CA VAL A 485 34.13 0.90 -10.38
C VAL A 485 33.13 1.85 -9.74
N GLN A 486 33.57 3.09 -9.55
CA GLN A 486 32.95 4.07 -8.66
C GLN A 486 31.89 4.93 -9.36
N SER A 487 31.04 5.57 -8.56
CA SER A 487 30.08 6.59 -8.99
C SER A 487 30.71 7.98 -9.00
N ASP A 488 30.70 8.65 -10.16
CA ASP A 488 31.13 10.04 -10.28
C ASP A 488 29.99 11.02 -9.96
N LYS A 489 30.20 11.89 -8.97
CA LYS A 489 29.28 12.99 -8.63
C LYS A 489 29.67 14.25 -9.39
N VAL A 490 28.86 14.68 -10.35
CA VAL A 490 28.98 16.03 -10.93
C VAL A 490 28.22 17.04 -10.06
N GLN A 491 28.92 17.69 -9.13
CA GLN A 491 28.50 19.00 -8.63
C GLN A 491 28.87 20.07 -9.65
N ASN A 492 27.99 21.04 -9.89
CA ASN A 492 28.39 22.30 -10.50
C ASN A 492 27.48 23.45 -10.03
N ASN A 493 27.95 24.21 -9.03
CA ASN A 493 27.39 25.52 -8.73
C ASN A 493 27.82 26.50 -9.80
N HIS A 494 26.90 27.32 -10.31
CA HIS A 494 27.24 28.67 -10.76
C HIS A 494 26.15 29.66 -10.36
N GLN A 495 26.58 30.90 -10.18
CA GLN A 495 25.86 31.96 -9.47
C GLN A 495 25.63 33.14 -10.42
N GLU A 496 24.76 34.07 -10.00
CA GLU A 496 24.67 35.47 -10.43
C GLU A 496 24.03 35.87 -11.79
N GLN A 497 23.33 37.01 -11.72
CA GLN A 497 23.00 37.99 -12.79
C GLN A 497 22.12 37.45 -13.95
N ILE A 498 20.86 37.90 -14.13
CA ILE A 498 20.23 39.23 -13.92
C ILE A 498 18.79 39.08 -13.42
#